data_AF-A0A1F8MFW5-F1
#
_entry.id   AF-A0A1F8MFW5-F1
#
_cell.length_a   1.000
_cell.length_b   1.000
_cell.length_c   1.000
_cell.angle_alpha   90.00
_cell.angle_beta   90.00
_cell.angle_gamma   90.00
#
_symmetry.space_group_name_H-M   'P 1'
#
loop_
_entity.id
_entity.type
_entity.pdbx_description
1 polymer ?
#
loop_
_entity_poly.entity_id
_entity_poly.type
_entity_poly.pdbx_seq_one_letter_code
_entity_poly.pdbx_strand_id
1 'polypeptide(L)'
;MPTKPKEEVAEEPKEKSQHQMMEMLRRLFLASIGAAVIAQEELEALVNKLVERGELAEKDGKKLMGEMMDKRKTKTADVSGEINKNIEGVLSRMNIPTKADVDVLGQKINALSKKVDELKKP
;
A
#
# COMPACT_ATOMS: atom_id res chain seq x y z
N MET A 1 -7.96 -13.32 -100.88
CA MET A 1 -9.23 -13.89 -100.37
C MET A 1 -8.93 -15.27 -99.80
N PRO A 2 -9.62 -15.77 -98.77
CA PRO A 2 -9.98 -15.11 -97.50
C PRO A 2 -9.81 -16.03 -96.25
N THR A 3 -9.80 -15.37 -95.07
CA THR A 3 -10.37 -15.80 -93.75
C THR A 3 -9.83 -17.02 -92.98
N LYS A 4 -9.08 -16.73 -91.88
CA LYS A 4 -9.41 -16.92 -90.43
C LYS A 4 -10.59 -17.86 -90.07
N PRO A 5 -10.81 -18.23 -88.78
CA PRO A 5 -9.96 -18.50 -87.59
C PRO A 5 -10.52 -19.72 -86.78
N LYS A 6 -9.98 -20.00 -85.57
CA LYS A 6 -10.63 -20.55 -84.34
C LYS A 6 -9.53 -21.24 -83.51
N GLU A 7 -9.13 -20.85 -82.31
CA GLU A 7 -9.88 -20.43 -81.10
C GLU A 7 -10.98 -21.43 -80.71
N GLU A 8 -10.65 -22.35 -79.80
CA GLU A 8 -11.53 -23.08 -78.87
C GLU A 8 -10.60 -23.65 -77.78
N VAL A 9 -10.39 -22.95 -76.66
CA VAL A 9 -11.23 -22.84 -75.44
C VAL A 9 -11.02 -24.03 -74.47
N ALA A 10 -10.71 -23.63 -73.25
CA ALA A 10 -10.49 -24.31 -71.97
C ALA A 10 -11.39 -25.52 -71.61
N GLU A 11 -10.90 -26.37 -70.69
CA GLU A 11 -11.55 -26.58 -69.37
C GLU A 11 -10.65 -27.34 -68.35
N GLU A 12 -10.73 -26.93 -67.07
CA GLU A 12 -9.93 -27.35 -65.89
C GLU A 12 -10.38 -28.70 -65.26
N PRO A 13 -9.60 -29.28 -64.33
CA PRO A 13 -10.19 -30.03 -63.21
C PRO A 13 -9.81 -29.43 -61.84
N LYS A 14 -10.73 -28.68 -61.22
CA LYS A 14 -10.72 -28.23 -59.82
C LYS A 14 -11.65 -29.13 -58.99
N GLU A 15 -11.12 -30.13 -58.28
CA GLU A 15 -11.93 -30.86 -57.27
C GLU A 15 -11.15 -31.44 -56.08
N LYS A 16 -9.85 -31.74 -56.22
CA LYS A 16 -9.06 -32.37 -55.12
C LYS A 16 -8.48 -31.41 -54.07
N SER A 17 -8.44 -30.10 -54.32
CA SER A 17 -7.80 -29.12 -53.42
C SER A 17 -8.68 -28.67 -52.25
N GLN A 18 -10.01 -28.68 -52.41
CA GLN A 18 -10.93 -28.19 -51.38
C GLN A 18 -11.01 -29.10 -50.15
N HIS A 19 -10.99 -30.43 -50.36
CA HIS A 19 -11.01 -31.39 -49.25
C HIS A 19 -9.75 -31.31 -48.37
N GLN A 20 -8.57 -31.13 -48.97
CA GLN A 20 -7.31 -31.01 -48.22
C GLN A 20 -7.26 -29.74 -47.37
N MET A 21 -7.78 -28.62 -47.89
CA MET A 21 -7.84 -27.36 -47.16
C MET A 21 -8.81 -27.43 -45.98
N MET A 22 -9.96 -28.10 -46.15
CA MET A 22 -10.92 -28.33 -45.07
C MET A 22 -10.38 -29.25 -43.98
N GLU A 23 -9.64 -30.31 -44.34
CA GLU A 23 -8.97 -31.15 -43.35
C GLU A 23 -7.89 -30.41 -42.58
N MET A 24 -7.10 -29.55 -43.25
CA MET A 24 -6.10 -28.72 -42.59
C MET A 24 -6.74 -27.73 -41.61
N LEU A 25 -7.84 -27.07 -42.00
CA LEU A 25 -8.58 -26.16 -41.10
C LEU A 25 -9.14 -26.91 -39.88
N ARG A 26 -9.68 -28.11 -40.08
CA ARG A 26 -10.17 -28.96 -38.99
C ARG A 26 -9.05 -29.37 -38.03
N ARG A 27 -7.88 -29.71 -38.56
CA ARG A 27 -6.68 -30.03 -37.75
C ARG A 27 -6.18 -28.81 -36.99
N LEU A 28 -6.14 -27.64 -37.62
CA LEU A 28 -5.77 -26.38 -36.97
C LEU A 28 -6.76 -26.01 -35.85
N PHE A 29 -8.06 -26.20 -36.08
CA PHE A 29 -9.08 -25.97 -35.07
C PHE A 29 -8.91 -26.90 -33.87
N LEU A 30 -8.71 -28.20 -34.09
CA LEU A 30 -8.46 -29.16 -33.01
C LEU A 30 -7.15 -28.84 -32.25
N ALA A 31 -6.10 -28.44 -32.96
CA ALA A 31 -4.85 -28.00 -32.34
C ALA A 31 -5.03 -26.72 -31.51
N SER A 32 -5.88 -25.79 -31.96
CA SER A 32 -6.18 -24.55 -31.24
C SER A 32 -6.91 -24.80 -29.91
N ILE A 33 -7.78 -25.81 -29.86
CA ILE A 33 -8.43 -26.23 -28.61
C ILE A 33 -7.39 -26.74 -27.61
N GLY A 34 -6.45 -27.58 -28.07
CA GLY A 34 -5.34 -28.04 -27.22
C GLY A 34 -4.47 -26.90 -26.69
N ALA A 35 -4.14 -25.93 -27.55
CA ALA A 35 -3.37 -24.74 -27.15
C ALA A 35 -4.14 -23.84 -26.17
N ALA A 36 -5.46 -23.71 -26.32
CA ALA A 36 -6.30 -22.92 -25.43
C ALA A 36 -6.37 -23.51 -24.01
N VAL A 37 -6.41 -24.84 -23.89
CA VAL A 37 -6.38 -25.52 -22.58
C VAL A 37 -5.07 -25.22 -21.85
N ILE A 38 -3.92 -25.34 -22.54
CA ILE A 38 -2.61 -25.02 -21.95
C ILE A 38 -2.54 -23.54 -21.52
N ALA A 39 -3.08 -22.64 -22.34
CA ALA A 39 -3.11 -21.22 -22.01
C ALA A 39 -3.97 -20.90 -20.77
N GLN A 40 -5.07 -21.64 -20.54
CA GLN A 40 -5.89 -21.47 -19.34
C GLN A 40 -5.12 -21.85 -18.07
N GLU A 41 -4.40 -22.98 -18.09
CA GLU A 41 -3.61 -23.44 -16.94
C GLU A 41 -2.49 -22.43 -16.58
N GLU A 42 -1.78 -21.91 -17.58
CA GLU A 42 -0.75 -20.88 -17.39
C GLU A 42 -1.34 -19.56 -16.88
N LEU A 43 -2.50 -19.15 -17.39
CA LEU A 43 -3.19 -17.95 -16.89
C LEU A 43 -3.61 -18.10 -15.42
N GLU A 44 -4.15 -19.25 -15.03
CA GLU A 44 -4.51 -19.52 -13.64
C GLU A 44 -3.28 -19.50 -12.72
N ALA A 45 -2.16 -20.08 -13.15
CA ALA A 45 -0.90 -20.04 -12.42
C ALA A 45 -0.36 -18.60 -12.26
N LEU A 46 -0.47 -17.77 -13.30
CA LEU A 46 -0.08 -16.36 -13.24
C LEU A 46 -0.96 -15.56 -12.29
N VAL A 47 -2.29 -15.76 -12.33
CA VAL A 47 -3.23 -15.11 -11.41
C VAL A 47 -2.93 -15.51 -9.98
N ASN A 48 -2.72 -16.80 -9.69
CA ASN A 48 -2.38 -17.28 -8.35
C ASN A 48 -1.07 -16.65 -7.83
N LYS A 49 -0.03 -16.57 -8.67
CA LYS A 49 1.24 -15.89 -8.30
C LYS A 49 1.04 -14.39 -8.02
N LEU A 50 0.17 -13.71 -8.77
CA LEU A 50 -0.14 -12.30 -8.54
C LEU A 50 -0.89 -12.10 -7.23
N VAL A 51 -1.85 -12.97 -6.93
CA VAL A 51 -2.61 -12.94 -5.66
C VAL A 51 -1.67 -13.19 -4.49
N GLU A 52 -0.83 -14.23 -4.55
CA GLU A 52 0.13 -14.55 -3.48
C GLU A 52 1.11 -13.38 -3.22
N ARG A 53 1.66 -12.79 -4.30
CA ARG A 53 2.51 -11.61 -4.19
C ARG A 53 1.76 -10.39 -3.65
N GLY A 54 0.51 -10.21 -4.05
CA GLY A 54 -0.36 -9.14 -3.54
C GLY A 54 -0.62 -9.29 -2.04
N GLU A 55 -0.92 -10.51 -1.58
CA GLU A 55 -1.13 -10.81 -0.16
C GLU A 55 0.14 -10.59 0.67
N LEU A 56 1.30 -11.01 0.14
CA LEU A 56 2.60 -10.73 0.76
C LEU A 56 2.89 -9.22 0.84
N ALA A 57 2.68 -8.48 -0.26
CA ALA A 57 2.87 -7.04 -0.30
C ALA A 57 1.93 -6.31 0.68
N GLU A 58 0.69 -6.78 0.83
CA GLU A 58 -0.26 -6.24 1.81
C GLU A 58 0.20 -6.48 3.25
N LYS A 59 0.67 -7.70 3.56
CA LYS A 59 1.22 -8.04 4.89
C LYS A 59 2.45 -7.19 5.23
N ASP A 60 3.38 -7.07 4.29
CA ASP A 60 4.58 -6.24 4.46
C ASP A 60 4.23 -4.76 4.61
N GLY A 61 3.28 -4.25 3.81
CA GLY A 61 2.78 -2.88 3.92
C GLY A 61 2.15 -2.60 5.30
N LYS A 62 1.30 -3.51 5.79
CA LYS A 62 0.70 -3.41 7.14
C LYS A 62 1.77 -3.43 8.24
N LYS A 63 2.77 -4.31 8.12
CA LYS A 63 3.88 -4.39 9.09
C LYS A 63 4.71 -3.10 9.10
N LEU A 64 5.07 -2.57 7.94
CA LEU A 64 5.81 -1.31 7.81
C LEU A 64 5.05 -0.13 8.41
N MET A 65 3.74 -0.03 8.17
CA MET A 65 2.90 1.00 8.81
C MET A 65 2.89 0.87 10.33
N GLY A 66 2.75 -0.36 10.85
CA GLY A 66 2.82 -0.65 12.27
C GLY A 66 4.15 -0.20 12.89
N GLU A 67 5.27 -0.66 12.32
CA GLU A 67 6.62 -0.29 12.79
C GLU A 67 6.86 1.23 12.74
N MET A 68 6.36 1.93 11.72
CA MET A 68 6.49 3.39 11.61
C MET A 68 5.66 4.12 12.68
N MET A 69 4.48 3.61 13.00
CA MET A 69 3.62 4.18 14.03
C MET A 69 4.21 3.97 15.42
N ASP A 70 4.76 2.79 15.70
CA ASP A 70 5.42 2.46 16.97
C ASP A 70 6.72 3.24 17.16
N LYS A 71 7.56 3.36 16.12
CA LYS A 71 8.75 4.22 16.14
C LYS A 71 8.43 5.69 16.37
N ARG A 72 7.29 6.18 15.87
CA ARG A 72 6.83 7.56 16.14
C ARG A 72 6.40 7.74 17.59
N LYS A 73 5.59 6.82 18.13
CA LYS A 73 5.12 6.92 19.52
C LYS A 73 6.29 6.88 20.53
N THR A 74 7.22 5.95 20.35
CA THR A 74 8.40 5.81 21.22
C THR A 74 9.30 7.04 21.15
N LYS A 75 9.71 7.47 19.95
CA LYS A 75 10.55 8.66 19.80
C LYS A 75 9.91 9.94 20.34
N THR A 76 8.61 10.16 20.15
CA THR A 76 7.95 11.36 20.67
C THR A 76 7.89 11.36 22.20
N ALA A 77 7.68 10.20 22.83
CA ALA A 77 7.67 10.09 24.29
C ALA A 77 9.05 10.35 24.88
N ASP A 78 10.10 9.75 24.32
CA ASP A 78 11.47 9.92 24.79
C ASP A 78 11.96 11.36 24.60
N VAL A 79 11.71 11.95 23.43
CA VAL A 79 12.08 13.34 23.12
C VAL A 79 11.34 14.33 24.03
N SER A 80 10.05 14.12 24.30
CA SER A 80 9.29 15.02 25.19
C SER A 80 9.81 14.95 26.64
N GLY A 81 10.19 13.75 27.11
CA GLY A 81 10.75 13.56 28.44
C GLY A 81 12.12 14.20 28.61
N GLU A 82 13.00 14.05 27.61
CA GLU A 82 14.33 14.67 27.61
C GLU A 82 14.25 16.20 27.51
N ILE A 83 13.35 16.73 26.68
CA ILE A 83 13.13 18.18 26.56
C ILE A 83 12.64 18.76 27.90
N ASN A 84 11.65 18.14 28.54
CA ASN A 84 11.14 18.61 29.83
C ASN A 84 12.23 18.62 30.91
N LYS A 85 13.02 17.55 31.02
CA LYS A 85 14.15 17.49 31.97
C LYS A 85 15.21 18.56 31.69
N ASN A 86 15.52 18.81 30.42
CA ASN A 86 16.48 19.84 30.05
C ASN A 86 15.97 21.24 30.40
N ILE A 87 14.69 21.54 30.11
CA ILE A 87 14.08 22.82 30.47
C ILE A 87 14.05 22.99 31.98
N GLU A 88 13.61 22.00 32.73
CA GLU A 88 13.55 22.03 34.20
C GLU A 88 14.94 22.23 34.82
N GLY A 89 15.97 21.57 34.26
CA GLY A 89 17.37 21.76 34.65
C GLY A 89 17.91 23.17 34.38
N VAL A 90 17.57 23.77 33.23
CA VAL A 90 17.96 25.14 32.89
C VAL A 90 17.26 26.16 33.80
N LEU A 91 15.95 26.02 33.99
CA LEU A 91 15.17 26.89 34.89
C LEU A 91 15.72 26.86 36.32
N SER A 92 16.06 25.66 36.80
CA SER A 92 16.68 25.47 38.12
C SER A 92 18.03 26.18 38.24
N ARG A 93 18.89 26.11 37.20
CA ARG A 93 20.18 26.80 37.17
C ARG A 93 20.05 28.32 37.14
N MET A 94 18.97 28.83 36.54
CA MET A 94 18.66 30.26 36.51
C MET A 94 17.89 30.73 37.75
N ASN A 95 17.73 29.88 38.76
CA ASN A 95 16.97 30.18 39.97
C ASN A 95 15.50 30.59 39.70
N ILE A 96 14.92 30.11 38.60
CA ILE A 96 13.54 30.40 38.23
C ILE A 96 12.64 29.33 38.87
N PRO A 97 11.75 29.71 39.82
CA PRO A 97 10.85 28.77 40.49
C PRO A 97 9.77 28.24 39.54
N THR A 98 9.31 27.02 39.79
CA THR A 98 8.24 26.41 38.99
C THR A 98 6.88 26.99 39.36
N LYS A 99 5.88 26.79 38.50
CA LYS A 99 4.50 27.19 38.80
C LYS A 99 3.98 26.52 40.09
N ALA A 100 4.33 25.26 40.31
CA ALA A 100 3.92 24.53 41.51
C ALA A 100 4.48 25.18 42.79
N ASP A 101 5.73 25.66 42.76
CA ASP A 101 6.34 26.37 43.89
C ASP A 101 5.59 27.66 44.21
N VAL A 102 5.19 28.41 43.16
CA VAL A 102 4.40 29.64 43.29
C VAL A 102 3.02 29.35 43.89
N ASP A 103 2.35 28.29 43.43
CA ASP A 103 1.03 27.90 43.95
C ASP A 103 1.12 27.49 45.43
N VAL A 104 2.14 26.72 45.80
CA VAL A 104 2.39 26.32 47.20
C VAL A 104 2.66 27.54 48.09
N LEU A 105 3.46 28.49 47.61
CA LEU A 105 3.69 29.75 48.31
C LEU A 105 2.40 30.55 48.48
N GLY A 106 1.57 30.63 47.43
CA GLY A 106 0.26 31.29 47.48
C GLY A 106 -0.68 30.66 48.52
N GLN A 107 -0.71 29.33 48.62
CA GLN A 107 -1.49 28.64 49.65
C GLN A 107 -0.99 28.93 51.06
N LYS A 108 0.33 28.90 51.27
CA LYS A 108 0.95 29.23 52.57
C LYS A 108 0.65 30.67 52.97
N ILE A 109 0.77 31.62 52.04
CA ILE A 109 0.44 33.03 52.26
C ILE A 109 -1.03 33.17 52.66
N ASN A 110 -1.95 32.54 51.94
CA ASN A 110 -3.38 32.59 52.29
C ASN A 110 -3.67 32.00 53.68
N ALA A 111 -3.04 30.88 54.04
CA ALA A 111 -3.19 30.28 55.35
C ALA A 111 -2.64 31.18 56.47
N LEU A 112 -1.50 31.84 56.23
CA LEU A 112 -0.91 32.82 57.13
C LEU A 112 -1.81 34.06 57.28
N SER A 113 -2.32 34.61 56.18
CA SER A 113 -3.23 35.77 56.21
C SER A 113 -4.48 35.48 57.04
N LYS A 114 -5.09 34.30 56.89
CA LYS A 114 -6.24 33.90 57.71
C LYS A 114 -5.93 33.86 59.20
N LYS A 115 -4.79 33.26 59.59
CA LYS A 115 -4.37 33.22 60.99
C LYS A 115 -4.10 34.60 61.57
N VAL A 116 -3.51 35.50 60.78
CA VAL A 116 -3.27 36.89 61.20
C VAL A 116 -4.59 37.64 61.39
N ASP A 117 -5.57 37.43 60.51
CA ASP A 117 -6.90 38.05 60.62
C ASP A 117 -7.68 37.52 61.83
N GLU A 118 -7.55 36.22 62.15
CA GLU A 118 -8.12 35.61 63.36
C GLU A 118 -7.52 36.19 64.64
N LEU A 119 -6.20 36.44 64.67
CA LEU A 119 -5.51 37.07 65.81
C LEU A 119 -5.82 38.57 65.96
N LYS A 120 -6.26 39.23 64.88
CA LYS A 120 -6.62 40.66 64.86
C LYS A 120 -8.09 40.93 65.18
N LYS A 121 -8.95 39.90 65.22
CA LYS A 121 -10.30 40.06 65.74
C LYS A 121 -10.23 40.18 67.27
N PRO A 122 -10.68 41.30 67.85
CA PRO A 122 -10.60 41.55 69.29
C PRO A 122 -11.40 40.54 70.12
#